data_AF-A0A7V3XCG5-F1
#
_entry.id   AF-A0A7V3XCG5-F1
#
_cell.length_a   1.000
_cell.length_b   1.000
_cell.length_c   1.000
_cell.angle_alpha   90.00
_cell.angle_beta   90.00
_cell.angle_gamma   90.00
#
_symmetry.space_group_name_H-M   'P 1'
#
loop_
_entity.id
_entity.type
_entity.pdbx_description
1 polymer ?
#
loop_
_entity_poly.entity_id
_entity_poly.type
_entity_poly.pdbx_seq_one_letter_code
_entity_poly.pdbx_strand_id
1 'polypeptide(L)'
;MDYPKLRCVNAFPIEHEGQNLICLQDPTGFCQEVLFVPHSVFALMTFFDGRHSVRDIQAEYMRRYGELVYKENLLELITTLDGHLLLESERFAAYRKQLEDEFKGLERRPAALAGKSYEADPRSLERQLQGFFTSPEGPGSQMGNRPSETLKGLIAPHIDLRYGGPCFAWAYQELRADLEADVFIIFGTAHNETKGFFALTSKDFETPLGVVETDKAFLRELEKRYPYDLYQDELNHKTEHSVEFQVVFLQYLYRNRKPIKILPILCGSLHELIVTGVDPLTVPPVRDFIQALRAILSSKSYKVCMIAGADLSHIGPRYGDPQPPSRSLLRQIAEEDLSTLKQVEQLSLKGFFRSIQKDHNRRRICGVAPIYALLATLDASRGKLLKYDQSLDPVTRSMVSFASMAFY
;
A
#
# COMPACT_ATOMS: atom_id res chain seq x y z
N MET A 1 32.23 -3.80 8.72
CA MET A 1 31.48 -2.53 8.87
C MET A 1 31.60 -2.09 10.32
N ASP A 2 32.13 -0.89 10.59
CA ASP A 2 32.35 -0.41 11.97
C ASP A 2 31.14 0.34 12.56
N TYR A 3 30.32 0.97 11.70
CA TYR A 3 29.10 1.68 12.08
C TYR A 3 27.88 1.03 11.40
N PRO A 4 27.31 -0.04 11.97
CA PRO A 4 26.19 -0.74 11.35
C PRO A 4 24.91 0.10 11.41
N LYS A 5 24.15 0.11 10.31
CA LYS A 5 22.83 0.72 10.25
C LYS A 5 21.82 -0.31 9.74
N LEU A 6 20.87 -0.69 10.60
CA LEU A 6 19.78 -1.59 10.25
C LEU A 6 18.78 -0.84 9.36
N ARG A 7 18.35 -1.49 8.27
CA ARG A 7 17.25 -1.00 7.45
C ARG A 7 15.92 -1.13 8.18
N CYS A 8 14.88 -0.50 7.67
CA CYS A 8 13.53 -0.72 8.17
C CYS A 8 13.16 -2.21 8.04
N VAL A 9 12.90 -2.87 9.17
CA VAL A 9 12.46 -4.27 9.24
C VAL A 9 11.24 -4.36 10.16
N ASN A 10 10.30 -5.23 9.80
CA ASN A 10 9.21 -5.59 10.70
C ASN A 10 9.75 -6.56 11.75
N ALA A 11 9.51 -6.26 13.02
CA ALA A 11 9.92 -7.09 14.15
C ALA A 11 8.72 -7.38 15.04
N PHE A 12 8.39 -8.66 15.25
CA PHE A 12 7.31 -9.05 16.15
C PHE A 12 7.66 -10.31 16.94
N PRO A 13 7.18 -10.44 18.20
CA PRO A 13 7.46 -11.59 19.03
C PRO A 13 6.74 -12.83 18.52
N ILE A 14 7.42 -13.98 18.57
CA ILE A 14 6.88 -15.28 18.23
C ILE A 14 7.37 -16.35 19.21
N GLU A 15 6.49 -17.30 19.53
CA GLU A 15 6.89 -18.54 20.20
C GLU A 15 7.14 -19.60 19.12
N HIS A 16 8.38 -20.08 19.04
CA HIS A 16 8.78 -21.11 18.09
C HIS A 16 9.57 -22.18 18.84
N GLU A 17 9.12 -23.44 18.74
CA GLU A 17 9.74 -24.59 19.43
C GLU A 17 9.94 -24.39 20.95
N GLY A 18 9.01 -23.68 21.61
CA GLY A 18 9.06 -23.38 23.04
C GLY A 18 10.05 -22.26 23.42
N GLN A 19 10.63 -21.56 22.45
CA GLN A 19 11.48 -20.40 22.65
C GLN A 19 10.77 -19.11 22.24
N ASN A 20 10.95 -18.06 23.05
CA ASN A 20 10.48 -16.72 22.74
C ASN A 20 11.51 -16.00 21.87
N LEU A 21 11.22 -15.88 20.58
CA LEU A 21 12.08 -15.25 19.57
C LEU A 21 11.42 -13.98 19.02
N ILE A 22 12.22 -13.16 18.34
CA ILE A 22 11.76 -12.06 17.51
C ILE A 22 11.86 -12.50 16.05
N CYS A 23 10.74 -12.48 15.34
CA CYS A 23 10.67 -12.68 13.91
C CYS A 23 11.00 -11.35 13.22
N LEU A 24 11.99 -11.38 12.32
CA LEU A 24 12.40 -10.26 11.49
C LEU A 24 11.99 -10.53 10.04
N GLN A 25 11.27 -9.58 9.46
CA GLN A 25 10.84 -9.62 8.08
C GLN A 25 11.19 -8.32 7.37
N ASP A 26 11.83 -8.42 6.20
CA ASP A 26 12.06 -7.27 5.33
C ASP A 26 10.76 -6.92 4.58
N PRO A 27 10.10 -5.79 4.88
CA PRO A 27 8.86 -5.40 4.20
C PRO A 27 9.07 -5.10 2.71
N THR A 28 10.30 -4.76 2.32
CA THR A 28 10.64 -4.41 0.93
C THR A 28 10.95 -5.65 0.07
N GLY A 29 11.18 -6.80 0.69
CA GLY A 29 11.48 -8.07 0.02
C GLY A 29 12.86 -8.15 -0.64
N PHE A 30 13.84 -7.32 -0.23
CA PHE A 30 15.23 -7.55 -0.68
C PHE A 30 15.81 -8.78 0.02
N CYS A 31 15.54 -8.94 1.32
CA CYS A 31 15.72 -10.21 2.01
C CYS A 31 14.50 -11.11 1.75
N GLN A 32 14.71 -12.29 1.16
CA GLN A 32 13.65 -13.29 0.93
C GLN A 32 13.44 -14.23 2.12
N GLU A 33 14.39 -14.24 3.06
CA GLU A 33 14.36 -15.11 4.22
C GLU A 33 13.73 -14.40 5.42
N VAL A 34 12.99 -15.18 6.22
CA VAL A 34 12.50 -14.73 7.53
C VAL A 34 13.54 -15.14 8.56
N LEU A 35 14.05 -14.17 9.31
CA LEU A 35 15.04 -14.44 10.35
C LEU A 35 14.37 -14.50 11.72
N PHE A 36 14.82 -15.42 12.56
CA PHE A 36 14.40 -15.51 13.96
C PHE A 36 15.60 -15.23 14.84
N VAL A 37 15.49 -14.21 15.69
CA VAL A 37 16.59 -13.80 16.58
C VAL A 37 16.15 -13.84 18.04
N PRO A 38 17.04 -14.22 18.99
CA PRO A 38 16.76 -14.06 20.41
C PRO A 38 16.51 -12.59 20.79
N HIS A 39 15.79 -12.38 21.89
CA HIS A 39 15.50 -11.03 22.39
C HIS A 39 16.77 -10.21 22.70
N SER A 40 17.83 -10.85 23.21
CA SER A 40 19.13 -10.20 23.47
C SER A 40 19.81 -9.72 22.18
N VAL A 41 19.74 -10.53 21.11
CA VAL A 41 20.25 -10.16 19.79
C VAL A 41 19.44 -9.02 19.20
N PHE A 42 18.10 -9.07 19.31
CA PHE A 42 17.26 -7.96 18.87
C PHE A 42 17.58 -6.66 19.62
N ALA A 43 17.82 -6.73 20.93
CA ALA A 43 18.22 -5.57 21.73
C ALA A 43 19.55 -4.97 21.24
N LEU A 44 20.54 -5.80 20.88
CA LEU A 44 21.78 -5.33 20.24
C LEU A 44 21.52 -4.59 18.92
N MET A 45 20.65 -5.16 18.08
CA MET A 45 20.29 -4.57 16.79
C MET A 45 19.64 -3.19 16.91
N THR A 46 19.00 -2.86 18.04
CA THR A 46 18.42 -1.53 18.26
C THR A 46 19.46 -0.39 18.30
N PHE A 47 20.76 -0.73 18.47
CA PHE A 47 21.86 0.23 18.41
C PHE A 47 22.47 0.37 17.00
N PHE A 48 21.97 -0.38 16.00
CA PHE A 48 22.50 -0.33 14.64
C PHE A 48 21.87 0.84 13.90
N ASP A 49 22.30 2.06 14.23
CA ASP A 49 21.74 3.31 13.72
C ASP A 49 22.69 4.05 12.75
N GLY A 50 23.86 3.46 12.47
CA GLY A 50 24.93 4.06 11.67
C GLY A 50 25.72 5.15 12.39
N ARG A 51 25.46 5.38 13.69
CA ARG A 51 26.14 6.38 14.52
C ARG A 51 26.99 5.74 15.61
N HIS A 52 26.57 4.61 16.15
CA HIS A 52 27.35 3.85 17.12
C HIS A 52 28.37 2.96 16.42
N SER A 53 29.65 3.07 16.82
CA SER A 53 30.67 2.11 16.41
C SER A 53 30.47 0.76 17.10
N VAL A 54 31.13 -0.29 16.62
CA VAL A 54 31.15 -1.61 17.31
C VAL A 54 31.54 -1.47 18.78
N ARG A 55 32.50 -0.57 19.10
CA ARG A 55 32.94 -0.34 20.50
C ARG A 55 31.88 0.40 21.31
N ASP A 56 31.18 1.36 20.70
CA ASP A 56 30.11 2.09 21.37
C ASP A 56 28.94 1.17 21.69
N ILE A 57 28.57 0.29 20.74
CA ILE A 57 27.51 -0.71 20.94
C ILE A 57 27.85 -1.64 22.11
N GLN A 58 29.10 -2.14 22.19
CA GLN A 58 29.53 -2.98 23.32
C GLN A 58 29.41 -2.24 24.66
N ALA A 59 29.86 -0.98 24.70
CA ALA A 59 29.83 -0.16 25.91
C ALA A 59 28.38 0.16 26.35
N GLU A 60 27.50 0.49 25.40
CA GLU A 60 26.11 0.85 25.67
C GLU A 60 25.29 -0.38 26.09
N TYR A 61 25.49 -1.52 25.42
CA TYR A 61 24.83 -2.77 25.79
C TYR A 61 25.24 -3.22 27.21
N MET A 62 26.53 -3.17 27.53
CA MET A 62 27.02 -3.45 28.89
C MET A 62 26.42 -2.48 29.91
N ARG A 63 26.36 -1.18 29.61
CA ARG A 63 25.79 -0.17 30.51
C ARG A 63 24.31 -0.40 30.76
N ARG A 64 23.55 -0.77 29.73
CA ARG A 64 22.08 -0.91 29.80
C ARG A 64 21.61 -2.24 30.37
N TYR A 65 22.31 -3.33 30.05
CA TYR A 65 21.88 -4.70 30.37
C TYR A 65 22.83 -5.43 31.33
N GLY A 66 24.02 -4.91 31.61
CA GLY A 66 24.99 -5.52 32.53
C GLY A 66 25.69 -6.77 31.95
N GLU A 67 25.56 -7.00 30.64
CA GLU A 67 26.08 -8.17 29.94
C GLU A 67 27.25 -7.80 29.02
N LEU A 68 28.32 -8.60 29.05
CA LEU A 68 29.47 -8.44 28.17
C LEU A 68 29.18 -9.09 26.81
N VAL A 69 29.34 -8.31 25.74
CA VAL A 69 29.26 -8.82 24.36
C VAL A 69 30.65 -8.80 23.76
N TYR A 70 31.14 -9.95 23.31
CA TYR A 70 32.42 -10.08 22.63
C TYR A 70 32.38 -9.41 21.25
N LYS A 71 33.49 -8.76 20.87
CA LYS A 71 33.58 -8.00 19.63
C LYS A 71 33.39 -8.91 18.42
N GLU A 72 33.92 -10.12 18.51
CA GLU A 72 33.87 -11.15 17.47
C GLU A 72 32.42 -11.54 17.17
N ASN A 73 31.62 -11.80 18.20
CA ASN A 73 30.21 -12.15 18.06
C ASN A 73 29.39 -11.00 17.46
N LEU A 74 29.70 -9.75 17.84
CA LEU A 74 29.03 -8.58 17.27
C LEU A 74 29.38 -8.38 15.79
N LEU A 75 30.65 -8.57 15.42
CA LEU A 75 31.08 -8.52 14.03
C LEU A 75 30.49 -9.65 13.18
N GLU A 76 30.34 -10.85 13.75
CA GLU A 76 29.66 -11.98 13.11
C GLU A 76 28.19 -11.66 12.87
N LEU A 77 27.48 -11.14 13.86
CA LEU A 77 26.09 -10.68 13.71
C LEU A 77 25.94 -9.63 12.60
N ILE A 78 26.81 -8.61 12.58
CA ILE A 78 26.82 -7.57 11.54
C ILE A 78 27.05 -8.21 10.16
N THR A 79 28.00 -9.14 10.06
CA THR A 79 28.32 -9.82 8.79
C THR A 79 27.16 -10.66 8.29
N THR A 80 26.49 -11.39 9.19
CA THR A 80 25.31 -12.19 8.87
C THR A 80 24.17 -11.30 8.38
N LEU A 81 23.84 -10.23 9.10
CA LEU A 81 22.76 -9.31 8.70
C LEU A 81 23.07 -8.58 7.38
N ASP A 82 24.33 -8.21 7.13
CA ASP A 82 24.77 -7.66 5.85
C ASP A 82 24.64 -8.68 4.70
N GLY A 83 24.99 -9.95 4.97
CA GLY A 83 24.80 -11.07 4.05
C GLY A 83 23.34 -11.26 3.63
N HIS A 84 22.40 -11.03 4.55
CA HIS A 84 20.95 -11.03 4.31
C HIS A 84 20.40 -9.68 3.81
N LEU A 85 21.27 -8.70 3.49
CA LEU A 85 20.87 -7.39 2.95
C LEU A 85 19.99 -6.54 3.88
N LEU A 86 20.07 -6.79 5.19
CA LEU A 86 19.29 -6.08 6.21
C LEU A 86 19.98 -4.81 6.73
N LEU A 87 21.24 -4.58 6.36
CA LEU A 87 21.98 -3.38 6.72
C LEU A 87 22.07 -2.40 5.54
N GLU A 88 22.09 -1.10 5.83
CA GLU A 88 22.47 -0.06 4.87
C GLU A 88 23.99 -0.14 4.64
N SER A 89 24.38 -0.97 3.69
CA SER A 89 25.78 -1.22 3.33
C SER A 89 26.06 -0.92 1.86
N GLU A 90 27.34 -0.89 1.48
CA GLU A 90 27.75 -0.86 0.08
C GLU A 90 27.21 -2.08 -0.70
N ARG A 91 27.16 -3.25 -0.06
CA ARG A 91 26.59 -4.47 -0.62
C ARG A 91 25.11 -4.30 -0.94
N PHE A 92 24.34 -3.79 0.03
CA PHE A 92 22.92 -3.50 -0.17
C PHE A 92 22.72 -2.43 -1.25
N ALA A 93 23.50 -1.34 -1.23
CA ALA A 93 23.40 -0.28 -2.22
C ALA A 93 23.67 -0.79 -3.64
N ALA A 94 24.69 -1.63 -3.83
CA ALA A 94 25.00 -2.27 -5.10
C ALA A 94 23.87 -3.20 -5.56
N TYR A 95 23.34 -4.04 -4.66
CA TYR A 95 22.23 -4.94 -4.97
C TYR A 95 20.93 -4.19 -5.32
N ARG A 96 20.59 -3.16 -4.54
CA ARG A 96 19.44 -2.31 -4.83
C ARG A 96 19.58 -1.65 -6.20
N LYS A 97 20.75 -1.08 -6.51
CA LYS A 97 21.00 -0.45 -7.81
C LYS A 97 20.85 -1.46 -8.96
N GLN A 98 21.40 -2.67 -8.80
CA GLN A 98 21.22 -3.74 -9.77
C GLN A 98 19.74 -4.03 -10.02
N LEU A 99 18.93 -4.17 -8.96
CA LEU A 99 17.49 -4.39 -9.08
C LEU A 99 16.73 -3.21 -9.70
N GLU A 100 17.14 -1.97 -9.39
CA GLU A 100 16.59 -0.77 -10.05
C GLU A 100 16.87 -0.79 -11.55
N ASP A 101 18.09 -1.14 -11.97
CA ASP A 101 18.49 -1.21 -13.37
C ASP A 101 17.79 -2.37 -14.10
N GLU A 102 17.70 -3.54 -13.47
CA GLU A 102 16.94 -4.70 -13.98
C GLU A 102 15.45 -4.34 -14.16
N PHE A 103 14.83 -3.74 -13.14
CA PHE A 103 13.42 -3.36 -13.21
C PHE A 103 13.19 -2.28 -14.26
N LYS A 104 14.06 -1.26 -14.35
CA LYS A 104 13.98 -0.22 -15.39
C LYS A 104 14.01 -0.81 -16.80
N GLY A 105 14.79 -1.87 -17.03
CA GLY A 105 14.89 -2.55 -18.31
C GLY A 105 13.65 -3.36 -18.72
N LEU A 106 12.70 -3.60 -17.81
CA LEU A 106 11.47 -4.32 -18.13
C LEU A 106 10.44 -3.42 -18.83
N GLU A 107 9.82 -3.93 -19.90
CA GLU A 107 8.64 -3.30 -20.50
C GLU A 107 7.37 -3.53 -19.70
N ARG A 108 7.33 -4.63 -18.94
CA ARG A 108 6.17 -5.08 -18.19
C ARG A 108 6.53 -5.38 -16.74
N ARG A 109 5.62 -5.02 -15.85
CA ARG A 109 5.66 -5.39 -14.44
C ARG A 109 5.04 -6.80 -14.29
N PRO A 110 5.80 -7.81 -13.85
CA PRO A 110 5.25 -9.14 -13.60
C PRO A 110 4.17 -9.14 -12.50
N ALA A 111 3.30 -10.15 -12.53
CA ALA A 111 2.31 -10.39 -11.48
C ALA A 111 3.00 -10.85 -10.18
N ALA A 112 3.24 -9.93 -9.24
CA ALA A 112 4.04 -10.20 -8.05
C ALA A 112 3.32 -11.08 -7.01
N LEU A 113 1.98 -11.12 -7.08
CA LEU A 113 1.11 -11.75 -6.09
C LEU A 113 0.37 -12.99 -6.62
N ALA A 114 0.54 -13.32 -7.90
CA ALA A 114 0.00 -14.55 -8.47
C ALA A 114 0.57 -15.77 -7.74
N GLY A 115 -0.31 -16.66 -7.29
CA GLY A 115 0.03 -17.83 -6.48
C GLY A 115 0.31 -17.53 -5.00
N LYS A 116 0.21 -16.27 -4.56
CA LYS A 116 0.40 -15.85 -3.17
C LYS A 116 -0.90 -15.30 -2.55
N SER A 117 -1.45 -14.25 -3.16
CA SER A 117 -2.66 -13.58 -2.69
C SER A 117 -3.89 -13.86 -3.56
N TYR A 118 -3.66 -14.34 -4.79
CA TYR A 118 -4.70 -14.79 -5.70
C TYR A 118 -4.19 -15.92 -6.60
N GLU A 119 -5.10 -16.65 -7.23
CA GLU A 119 -4.74 -17.83 -8.03
C GLU A 119 -3.87 -17.49 -9.25
N ALA A 120 -2.81 -18.28 -9.48
CA ALA A 120 -1.94 -18.09 -10.65
C ALA A 120 -2.51 -18.69 -11.94
N ASP A 121 -3.42 -19.67 -11.84
CA ASP A 121 -4.12 -20.24 -12.99
C ASP A 121 -5.30 -19.33 -13.40
N PRO A 122 -5.41 -18.93 -14.69
CA PRO A 122 -6.44 -17.98 -15.13
C PRO A 122 -7.88 -18.45 -14.83
N ARG A 123 -8.18 -19.74 -15.02
CA ARG A 123 -9.53 -20.29 -14.79
C ARG A 123 -9.86 -20.34 -13.29
N SER A 124 -8.88 -20.64 -12.46
CA SER A 124 -9.04 -20.65 -11.01
C SER A 124 -9.18 -19.24 -10.46
N LEU A 125 -8.44 -18.27 -11.02
CA LEU A 125 -8.59 -16.86 -10.69
C LEU A 125 -9.97 -16.31 -11.05
N GLU A 126 -10.49 -16.66 -12.23
CA GLU A 126 -11.86 -16.28 -12.62
C GLU A 126 -12.89 -16.79 -11.63
N ARG A 127 -12.79 -18.06 -11.21
CA ARG A 127 -13.70 -18.65 -10.22
C ARG A 127 -13.54 -18.00 -8.86
N GLN A 128 -12.31 -17.70 -8.44
CA GLN A 128 -12.03 -17.00 -7.19
C GLN A 128 -12.69 -15.61 -7.18
N LEU A 129 -12.47 -14.81 -8.22
CA LEU A 129 -13.03 -13.47 -8.34
C LEU A 129 -14.56 -13.52 -8.45
N GLN A 130 -15.11 -14.40 -9.29
CA GLN A 130 -16.55 -14.61 -9.38
C GLN A 130 -17.16 -14.98 -8.02
N GLY A 131 -16.48 -15.85 -7.26
CA GLY A 131 -16.87 -16.25 -5.92
C GLY A 131 -17.04 -15.06 -4.96
N PHE A 132 -16.21 -14.03 -5.08
CA PHE A 132 -16.37 -12.81 -4.27
C PHE A 132 -17.62 -12.01 -4.61
N PHE A 133 -18.07 -12.03 -5.87
CA PHE A 133 -19.35 -11.40 -6.25
C PHE A 133 -20.55 -12.21 -5.76
N THR A 134 -20.48 -13.54 -5.84
CA THR A 134 -21.65 -14.42 -5.60
C THR A 134 -21.72 -14.99 -4.18
N SER A 135 -20.74 -14.74 -3.32
CA SER A 135 -20.77 -15.19 -1.93
C SER A 135 -21.89 -14.49 -1.14
N PRO A 136 -22.30 -15.02 0.03
CA PRO A 136 -23.30 -14.37 0.88
C PRO A 136 -22.94 -12.94 1.33
N GLU A 137 -21.65 -12.62 1.38
CA GLU A 137 -21.14 -11.28 1.74
C GLU A 137 -20.91 -10.37 0.51
N GLY A 138 -20.97 -10.97 -0.69
CA GLY A 138 -20.81 -10.30 -1.96
C GLY A 138 -22.09 -9.58 -2.39
N PRO A 139 -21.98 -8.68 -3.39
CA PRO A 139 -23.12 -7.90 -3.88
C PRO A 139 -24.07 -8.67 -4.81
N GLY A 140 -23.78 -9.95 -5.10
CA GLY A 140 -24.55 -10.78 -6.03
C GLY A 140 -24.27 -10.48 -7.50
N SER A 141 -24.98 -11.21 -8.37
CA SER A 141 -24.84 -11.13 -9.83
C SER A 141 -25.76 -10.11 -10.51
N GLN A 142 -26.74 -9.57 -9.77
CA GLN A 142 -27.67 -8.56 -10.30
C GLN A 142 -27.11 -7.17 -10.03
N MET A 143 -26.69 -6.47 -11.09
CA MET A 143 -26.49 -5.03 -11.00
C MET A 143 -27.84 -4.40 -10.68
N GLY A 144 -27.94 -3.69 -9.56
CA GLY A 144 -29.15 -2.97 -9.17
C GLY A 144 -29.62 -1.94 -10.22
N ASN A 145 -30.75 -1.29 -9.95
CA ASN A 145 -31.29 -0.25 -10.82
C ASN A 145 -30.23 0.82 -11.13
N ARG A 146 -30.14 1.20 -12.41
CA ARG A 146 -29.16 2.17 -12.92
C ARG A 146 -29.28 3.47 -12.13
N PRO A 147 -28.21 3.93 -11.45
CA PRO A 147 -28.10 5.34 -11.11
C PRO A 147 -28.20 6.15 -12.41
N SER A 148 -28.94 7.25 -12.42
CA SER A 148 -28.97 8.15 -13.57
C SER A 148 -27.64 8.87 -13.80
N GLU A 149 -26.74 8.79 -12.82
CA GLU A 149 -25.48 9.53 -12.77
C GLU A 149 -24.31 8.66 -13.24
N THR A 150 -23.29 9.30 -13.81
CA THR A 150 -22.11 8.64 -14.37
C THR A 150 -21.08 8.39 -13.27
N LEU A 151 -20.66 7.14 -13.08
CA LEU A 151 -19.58 6.81 -12.15
C LEU A 151 -18.27 7.53 -12.53
N LYS A 152 -17.66 8.20 -11.55
CA LYS A 152 -16.41 8.96 -11.69
C LYS A 152 -15.22 8.26 -11.03
N GLY A 153 -15.48 7.50 -9.96
CA GLY A 153 -14.44 6.75 -9.30
C GLY A 153 -14.93 5.83 -8.19
N LEU A 154 -13.97 5.10 -7.62
CA LEU A 154 -14.17 4.12 -6.56
C LEU A 154 -13.09 4.26 -5.47
N ILE A 155 -13.43 3.87 -4.25
CA ILE A 155 -12.47 3.34 -3.28
C ILE A 155 -12.75 1.84 -3.17
N ALA A 156 -11.70 1.04 -3.27
CA ALA A 156 -11.73 -0.40 -3.02
C ALA A 156 -10.57 -0.76 -2.10
N PRO A 157 -10.65 -1.87 -1.35
CA PRO A 157 -9.57 -2.28 -0.46
C PRO A 157 -8.27 -2.53 -1.23
N HIS A 158 -7.18 -2.67 -0.49
CA HIS A 158 -5.99 -3.38 -0.97
C HIS A 158 -5.54 -4.49 -0.01
N ILE A 159 -6.33 -4.83 1.00
CA ILE A 159 -6.08 -6.00 1.83
C ILE A 159 -5.99 -7.26 0.96
N ASP A 160 -5.21 -8.24 1.39
CA ASP A 160 -5.14 -9.54 0.72
C ASP A 160 -6.54 -10.11 0.45
N LEU A 161 -6.76 -10.59 -0.78
CA LEU A 161 -8.09 -10.97 -1.28
C LEU A 161 -8.76 -12.06 -0.42
N ARG A 162 -7.97 -12.87 0.29
CA ARG A 162 -8.48 -13.89 1.23
C ARG A 162 -9.29 -13.28 2.38
N TYR A 163 -8.98 -12.04 2.76
CA TYR A 163 -9.64 -11.35 3.86
C TYR A 163 -10.70 -10.35 3.40
N GLY A 164 -10.50 -9.72 2.22
CA GLY A 164 -11.34 -8.61 1.77
C GLY A 164 -12.12 -8.84 0.49
N GLY A 165 -11.99 -10.00 -0.17
CA GLY A 165 -12.51 -10.26 -1.52
C GLY A 165 -13.94 -9.77 -1.79
N PRO A 166 -14.95 -10.14 -0.96
CA PRO A 166 -16.31 -9.65 -1.14
C PRO A 166 -16.43 -8.11 -1.09
N CYS A 167 -15.63 -7.43 -0.27
CA CYS A 167 -15.63 -5.97 -0.22
C CYS A 167 -15.14 -5.36 -1.54
N PHE A 168 -14.06 -5.86 -2.15
CA PHE A 168 -13.67 -5.46 -3.51
C PHE A 168 -14.84 -5.61 -4.48
N ALA A 169 -15.53 -6.76 -4.46
CA ALA A 169 -16.64 -7.03 -5.36
C ALA A 169 -17.76 -5.97 -5.26
N TRP A 170 -18.05 -5.42 -4.08
CA TRP A 170 -19.01 -4.32 -3.92
C TRP A 170 -18.61 -3.06 -4.70
N ALA A 171 -17.34 -2.63 -4.64
CA ALA A 171 -16.85 -1.49 -5.41
C ALA A 171 -16.89 -1.79 -6.92
N TYR A 172 -16.37 -2.96 -7.30
CA TYR A 172 -16.24 -3.35 -8.70
C TYR A 172 -17.57 -3.70 -9.38
N GLN A 173 -18.64 -3.99 -8.63
CA GLN A 173 -19.97 -4.15 -9.21
C GLN A 173 -20.51 -2.84 -9.80
N GLU A 174 -20.07 -1.69 -9.28
CA GLU A 174 -20.45 -0.37 -9.80
C GLU A 174 -19.75 -0.07 -11.16
N LEU A 175 -18.65 -0.78 -11.48
CA LEU A 175 -18.01 -0.73 -12.80
C LEU A 175 -18.81 -1.54 -13.82
N ARG A 176 -19.82 -0.87 -14.36
CA ARG A 176 -20.70 -1.45 -15.37
C ARG A 176 -19.97 -1.71 -16.69
N ALA A 177 -20.49 -2.67 -17.45
CA ALA A 177 -19.97 -3.01 -18.78
C ALA A 177 -20.08 -1.86 -19.80
N ASP A 178 -21.08 -0.98 -19.63
CA ASP A 178 -21.37 0.18 -20.48
C ASP A 178 -20.64 1.46 -20.05
N LEU A 179 -19.76 1.38 -19.05
CA LEU A 179 -18.94 2.52 -18.65
C LEU A 179 -18.04 2.96 -19.82
N GLU A 180 -18.10 4.24 -20.18
CA GLU A 180 -17.32 4.78 -21.29
C GLU A 180 -15.85 4.99 -20.97
N ALA A 181 -15.41 4.78 -19.72
CA ALA A 181 -14.03 5.01 -19.31
C ALA A 181 -13.08 4.04 -19.99
N ASP A 182 -12.07 4.56 -20.68
CA ASP A 182 -11.05 3.78 -21.40
C ASP A 182 -9.69 3.83 -20.68
N VAL A 183 -9.51 4.77 -19.74
CA VAL A 183 -8.34 4.89 -18.88
C VAL A 183 -8.75 4.85 -17.40
N PHE A 184 -8.12 3.98 -16.62
CA PHE A 184 -8.33 3.86 -15.19
C PHE A 184 -7.13 4.43 -14.42
N ILE A 185 -7.33 5.52 -13.70
CA ILE A 185 -6.27 6.11 -12.86
C ILE A 185 -6.32 5.39 -11.50
N ILE A 186 -5.25 4.69 -11.14
CA ILE A 186 -5.21 3.87 -9.93
C ILE A 186 -4.22 4.49 -8.94
N PHE A 187 -4.76 5.05 -7.86
CA PHE A 187 -3.99 5.51 -6.71
C PHE A 187 -3.84 4.35 -5.72
N GLY A 188 -2.65 3.75 -5.66
CA GLY A 188 -2.27 2.77 -4.66
C GLY A 188 -1.49 3.39 -3.51
N THR A 189 -1.47 2.73 -2.36
CA THR A 189 -0.53 3.07 -1.27
C THR A 189 0.87 2.57 -1.61
N ALA A 190 1.89 3.41 -1.40
CA ALA A 190 3.27 2.97 -1.32
C ALA A 190 3.57 2.49 0.12
N HIS A 191 3.69 1.18 0.33
CA HIS A 191 4.02 0.63 1.65
C HIS A 191 5.51 0.72 1.95
N ASN A 192 6.35 0.72 0.92
CA ASN A 192 7.79 0.95 1.03
C ASN A 192 8.08 2.45 1.12
N GLU A 193 9.22 2.79 1.72
CA GLU A 193 9.71 4.17 1.77
C GLU A 193 9.80 4.78 0.36
N THR A 194 9.34 6.03 0.22
CA THR A 194 9.43 6.83 -1.00
C THR A 194 10.20 8.11 -0.73
N LYS A 195 10.98 8.56 -1.71
CA LYS A 195 11.62 9.88 -1.71
C LYS A 195 10.63 10.96 -2.13
N GLY A 196 9.72 10.63 -3.04
CA GLY A 196 8.63 11.50 -3.50
C GLY A 196 7.28 11.17 -2.87
N PHE A 197 6.27 11.99 -3.19
CA PHE A 197 4.87 11.74 -2.83
C PHE A 197 4.13 10.87 -3.85
N PHE A 198 4.63 10.77 -5.08
CA PHE A 198 4.03 9.97 -6.14
C PHE A 198 5.12 9.24 -6.91
N ALA A 199 4.91 7.94 -7.14
CA ALA A 199 5.77 7.11 -7.97
C ALA A 199 4.93 6.46 -9.07
N LEU A 200 5.27 6.72 -10.32
CA LEU A 200 4.59 6.19 -11.50
C LEU A 200 5.51 5.23 -12.23
N THR A 201 4.93 4.45 -13.13
CA THR A 201 5.67 3.59 -14.04
C THR A 201 5.05 3.64 -15.43
N SER A 202 5.87 3.49 -16.47
CA SER A 202 5.42 3.35 -17.86
C SER A 202 5.18 1.89 -18.26
N LYS A 203 5.44 0.95 -17.34
CA LYS A 203 5.35 -0.49 -17.57
C LYS A 203 3.91 -0.95 -17.66
N ASP A 204 3.66 -1.90 -18.55
CA ASP A 204 2.37 -2.57 -18.63
C ASP A 204 2.27 -3.62 -17.50
N PHE A 205 1.08 -3.89 -16.98
CA PHE A 205 0.90 -4.79 -15.84
C PHE A 205 0.48 -6.18 -16.30
N GLU A 206 1.30 -7.19 -15.99
CA GLU A 206 0.92 -8.59 -16.22
C GLU A 206 0.02 -9.10 -15.10
N THR A 207 -1.00 -9.86 -15.47
CA THR A 207 -1.85 -10.64 -14.57
C THR A 207 -2.08 -12.03 -15.18
N PRO A 208 -2.53 -13.03 -14.42
CA PRO A 208 -2.92 -14.31 -15.01
C PRO A 208 -4.04 -14.18 -16.06
N LEU A 209 -4.84 -13.12 -16.02
CA LEU A 209 -5.93 -12.91 -16.96
C LEU A 209 -5.51 -12.20 -18.25
N GLY A 210 -4.28 -11.69 -18.32
CA GLY A 210 -3.75 -10.92 -19.44
C GLY A 210 -2.93 -9.70 -19.01
N VAL A 211 -2.44 -8.95 -20.00
CA VAL A 211 -1.67 -7.71 -19.78
C VAL A 211 -2.60 -6.50 -19.86
N VAL A 212 -2.47 -5.55 -18.94
CA VAL A 212 -3.10 -4.22 -19.02
C VAL A 212 -2.05 -3.19 -19.41
N GLU A 213 -2.31 -2.44 -20.47
CA GLU A 213 -1.41 -1.38 -20.92
C GLU A 213 -1.47 -0.19 -19.97
N THR A 214 -0.30 0.38 -19.68
CA THR A 214 -0.24 1.71 -19.06
C THR A 214 -0.41 2.79 -20.15
N ASP A 215 -1.18 3.84 -19.87
CA ASP A 215 -1.36 4.94 -20.81
C ASP A 215 -0.10 5.84 -20.87
N LYS A 216 0.83 5.42 -21.74
CA LYS A 216 2.10 6.12 -21.99
C LYS A 216 1.89 7.53 -22.56
N ALA A 217 0.76 7.81 -23.22
CA ALA A 217 0.46 9.14 -23.74
C ALA A 217 0.06 10.08 -22.61
N PHE A 218 -0.84 9.62 -21.73
CA PHE A 218 -1.22 10.34 -20.52
C PHE A 218 0.01 10.64 -19.66
N LEU A 219 0.86 9.62 -19.44
CA LEU A 219 2.08 9.75 -18.63
C LEU A 219 3.02 10.84 -19.17
N ARG A 220 3.23 10.90 -20.49
CA ARG A 220 4.02 11.97 -21.14
C ARG A 220 3.41 13.36 -21.01
N GLU A 221 2.08 13.48 -20.97
CA GLU A 221 1.44 14.77 -20.69
C GLU A 221 1.65 15.21 -19.25
N LEU A 222 1.62 14.26 -18.31
CA LEU A 222 1.85 14.51 -16.89
C LEU A 222 3.31 14.92 -16.63
N GLU A 223 4.28 14.24 -17.23
CA GLU A 223 5.71 14.59 -17.20
C GLU A 223 5.98 16.03 -17.65
N LYS A 224 5.29 16.49 -18.69
CA LYS A 224 5.44 17.88 -19.20
C LYS A 224 4.90 18.94 -18.24
N ARG A 225 4.06 18.54 -17.27
CA ARG A 225 3.34 19.44 -16.35
C ARG A 225 3.83 19.35 -14.93
N TYR A 226 4.44 18.22 -14.55
CA TYR A 226 4.93 17.95 -13.22
C TYR A 226 6.45 18.11 -13.16
N PRO A 227 6.98 19.05 -12.35
CA PRO A 227 8.40 19.40 -12.39
C PRO A 227 9.33 18.44 -11.63
N TYR A 228 8.79 17.41 -10.97
CA TYR A 228 9.57 16.43 -10.19
C TYR A 228 9.64 15.09 -10.92
N ASP A 229 10.64 14.29 -10.58
CA ASP A 229 10.86 12.97 -11.20
C ASP A 229 9.78 11.96 -10.76
N LEU A 230 8.89 11.59 -11.70
CA LEU A 230 7.82 10.62 -11.48
C LEU A 230 8.33 9.18 -11.30
N TYR A 231 9.57 8.88 -11.68
CA TYR A 231 10.16 7.53 -11.67
C TYR A 231 11.20 7.33 -10.57
N GLN A 232 11.41 8.34 -9.71
CA GLN A 232 12.42 8.30 -8.64
C GLN A 232 12.30 7.07 -7.73
N ASP A 233 11.06 6.64 -7.47
CA ASP A 233 10.74 5.48 -6.65
C ASP A 233 10.03 4.37 -7.47
N GLU A 234 10.27 4.30 -8.79
CA GLU A 234 9.60 3.34 -9.70
C GLU A 234 9.76 1.88 -9.23
N LEU A 235 10.90 1.51 -8.64
CA LEU A 235 11.15 0.16 -8.13
C LEU A 235 10.09 -0.30 -7.12
N ASN A 236 9.46 0.61 -6.37
CA ASN A 236 8.40 0.25 -5.42
C ASN A 236 7.23 -0.46 -6.12
N HIS A 237 6.96 -0.18 -7.40
CA HIS A 237 5.94 -0.91 -8.16
C HIS A 237 6.24 -2.41 -8.22
N LYS A 238 7.51 -2.85 -8.23
CA LYS A 238 7.89 -4.26 -8.45
C LYS A 238 7.18 -5.24 -7.51
N THR A 239 6.98 -4.86 -6.25
CA THR A 239 6.39 -5.73 -5.23
C THR A 239 5.11 -5.16 -4.60
N GLU A 240 4.80 -3.89 -4.88
CA GLU A 240 3.63 -3.23 -4.29
C GLU A 240 2.32 -3.84 -4.82
N HIS A 241 1.40 -4.11 -3.90
CA HIS A 241 0.19 -4.87 -4.16
C HIS A 241 -1.04 -4.00 -4.37
N SER A 242 -1.02 -2.78 -3.84
CA SER A 242 -2.20 -1.91 -3.81
C SER A 242 -2.78 -1.60 -5.17
N VAL A 243 -1.93 -1.41 -6.19
CA VAL A 243 -2.34 -1.24 -7.60
C VAL A 243 -2.67 -2.58 -8.25
N GLU A 244 -1.85 -3.62 -8.03
CA GLU A 244 -1.99 -4.92 -8.70
C GLU A 244 -3.36 -5.55 -8.45
N PHE A 245 -3.85 -5.51 -7.22
CA PHE A 245 -5.20 -6.01 -6.92
C PHE A 245 -6.27 -5.30 -7.74
N GLN A 246 -6.17 -3.99 -7.92
CA GLN A 246 -7.14 -3.24 -8.71
C GLN A 246 -7.11 -3.64 -10.19
N VAL A 247 -5.90 -3.89 -10.72
CA VAL A 247 -5.68 -4.32 -12.11
C VAL A 247 -6.29 -5.70 -12.36
N VAL A 248 -6.18 -6.63 -11.40
CA VAL A 248 -6.76 -7.98 -11.50
C VAL A 248 -8.29 -7.92 -11.63
N PHE A 249 -8.96 -7.10 -10.83
CA PHE A 249 -10.41 -6.92 -10.93
C PHE A 249 -10.82 -6.23 -12.24
N LEU A 250 -10.06 -5.23 -12.71
CA LEU A 250 -10.30 -4.59 -14.01
C LEU A 250 -10.18 -5.57 -15.18
N GLN A 251 -9.15 -6.42 -15.17
CA GLN A 251 -8.99 -7.49 -16.16
C GLN A 251 -10.17 -8.46 -16.14
N TYR A 252 -10.59 -8.91 -14.97
CA TYR A 252 -11.74 -9.79 -14.81
C TYR A 252 -13.02 -9.19 -15.43
N LEU A 253 -13.25 -7.89 -15.25
CA LEU A 253 -14.43 -7.21 -15.77
C LEU A 253 -14.38 -6.91 -17.27
N TYR A 254 -13.21 -6.51 -17.81
CA TYR A 254 -13.13 -5.86 -19.12
C TYR A 254 -12.39 -6.62 -20.21
N ARG A 255 -11.51 -7.58 -19.90
CA ARG A 255 -10.62 -8.20 -20.92
C ARG A 255 -11.33 -8.81 -22.14
N ASN A 256 -12.55 -9.32 -21.95
CA ASN A 256 -13.38 -9.91 -23.02
C ASN A 256 -14.47 -8.95 -23.53
N ARG A 257 -14.43 -7.67 -23.13
CA ARG A 257 -15.45 -6.66 -23.46
C ARG A 257 -14.87 -5.50 -24.26
N LYS A 258 -13.79 -4.90 -23.76
CA LYS A 258 -13.07 -3.81 -24.43
C LYS A 258 -11.64 -3.68 -23.90
N PRO A 259 -10.69 -3.19 -24.73
CA PRO A 259 -9.39 -2.81 -24.22
C PRO A 259 -9.53 -1.63 -23.26
N ILE A 260 -8.74 -1.64 -22.19
CA ILE A 260 -8.63 -0.56 -21.22
C ILE A 260 -7.15 -0.27 -20.99
N LYS A 261 -6.85 0.95 -20.57
CA LYS A 261 -5.52 1.35 -20.09
C LYS A 261 -5.57 1.75 -18.63
N ILE A 262 -4.42 1.75 -17.97
CA ILE A 262 -4.27 2.22 -16.60
C ILE A 262 -3.27 3.36 -16.49
N LEU A 263 -3.38 4.18 -15.45
CA LEU A 263 -2.32 5.05 -14.98
C LEU A 263 -2.02 4.65 -13.51
N PRO A 264 -0.99 3.81 -13.28
CA PRO A 264 -0.65 3.31 -11.95
C PRO A 264 0.16 4.37 -11.19
N ILE A 265 -0.36 4.82 -10.04
CA ILE A 265 0.25 5.84 -9.19
C ILE A 265 0.37 5.28 -7.78
N LEU A 266 1.59 5.12 -7.28
CA LEU A 266 1.82 4.86 -5.87
C LEU A 266 1.91 6.19 -5.13
N CYS A 267 1.07 6.36 -4.12
CA CYS A 267 1.03 7.53 -3.26
C CYS A 267 1.89 7.26 -2.01
N GLY A 268 2.95 8.06 -1.86
CA GLY A 268 3.83 8.08 -0.71
C GLY A 268 3.15 8.59 0.56
N SER A 269 3.79 8.35 1.71
CA SER A 269 3.22 8.67 3.02
C SER A 269 2.94 10.17 3.21
N LEU A 270 1.75 10.49 3.72
CA LEU A 270 1.41 11.84 4.20
C LEU A 270 1.59 11.99 5.73
N HIS A 271 2.19 11.00 6.40
CA HIS A 271 2.26 10.96 7.86
C HIS A 271 2.91 12.21 8.47
N GLU A 272 4.03 12.68 7.91
CA GLU A 272 4.70 13.89 8.41
C GLU A 272 3.79 15.13 8.34
N LEU A 273 3.01 15.26 7.26
CA LEU A 273 2.06 16.37 7.09
C LEU A 273 0.89 16.27 8.07
N ILE A 274 0.44 15.06 8.38
CA ILE A 274 -0.58 14.81 9.41
C ILE A 274 -0.05 15.23 10.79
N VAL A 275 1.19 14.86 11.13
CA VAL A 275 1.79 15.17 12.44
C VAL A 275 2.07 16.66 12.59
N THR A 276 2.61 17.30 11.55
CA THR A 276 2.93 18.75 11.56
C THR A 276 1.71 19.64 11.29
N GLY A 277 0.61 19.04 10.85
CA GLY A 277 -0.63 19.74 10.54
C GLY A 277 -0.59 20.64 9.31
N VAL A 278 0.31 20.33 8.37
CA VAL A 278 0.44 21.02 7.09
C VAL A 278 -0.60 20.46 6.12
N ASP A 279 -1.35 21.35 5.45
CA ASP A 279 -2.27 20.94 4.39
C ASP A 279 -1.47 20.43 3.17
N PRO A 280 -1.66 19.18 2.71
CA PRO A 280 -0.90 18.64 1.59
C PRO A 280 -0.97 19.49 0.32
N LEU A 281 -2.08 20.17 0.04
CA LEU A 281 -2.18 21.05 -1.14
C LEU A 281 -1.33 22.32 -1.05
N THR A 282 -0.68 22.60 0.08
CA THR A 282 0.31 23.69 0.22
C THR A 282 1.74 23.23 -0.07
N VAL A 283 1.99 21.92 -0.08
CA VAL A 283 3.29 21.31 -0.37
C VAL A 283 3.47 21.26 -1.90
N PRO A 284 4.48 21.93 -2.48
CA PRO A 284 4.58 22.09 -3.94
C PRO A 284 4.56 20.77 -4.74
N PRO A 285 5.31 19.71 -4.36
CA PRO A 285 5.21 18.41 -5.04
C PRO A 285 3.81 17.81 -5.05
N VAL A 286 2.99 18.03 -4.01
CA VAL A 286 1.61 17.53 -3.95
C VAL A 286 0.68 18.42 -4.76
N ARG A 287 0.72 19.73 -4.53
CA ARG A 287 -0.06 20.73 -5.25
C ARG A 287 0.11 20.61 -6.77
N ASP A 288 1.35 20.58 -7.24
CA ASP A 288 1.69 20.63 -8.66
C ASP A 288 1.25 19.34 -9.36
N PHE A 289 1.35 18.19 -8.69
CA PHE A 289 0.84 16.91 -9.21
C PHE A 289 -0.68 16.94 -9.40
N ILE A 290 -1.41 17.36 -8.37
CA ILE A 290 -2.88 17.44 -8.40
C ILE A 290 -3.36 18.45 -9.45
N GLN A 291 -2.68 19.60 -9.57
CA GLN A 291 -2.98 20.60 -10.61
C GLN A 291 -2.70 20.07 -12.01
N ALA A 292 -1.56 19.40 -12.21
CA ALA A 292 -1.20 18.79 -13.49
C ALA A 292 -2.24 17.74 -13.91
N LEU A 293 -2.66 16.87 -12.99
CA LEU A 293 -3.66 15.85 -13.28
C LEU A 293 -5.01 16.48 -13.64
N ARG A 294 -5.49 17.45 -12.84
CA ARG A 294 -6.74 18.19 -13.12
C ARG A 294 -6.71 18.90 -14.47
N ALA A 295 -5.57 19.48 -14.85
CA ALA A 295 -5.42 20.16 -16.13
C ALA A 295 -5.56 19.19 -17.33
N ILE A 296 -5.00 17.99 -17.24
CA ILE A 296 -5.14 16.95 -18.28
C ILE A 296 -6.60 16.50 -18.37
N LEU A 297 -7.23 16.23 -17.22
CA LEU A 297 -8.61 15.77 -17.14
C LEU A 297 -9.62 16.79 -17.69
N SER A 298 -9.36 18.08 -17.50
CA SER A 298 -10.21 19.17 -18.00
C SER A 298 -10.24 19.27 -19.53
N SER A 299 -9.23 18.72 -20.23
CA SER A 299 -9.17 18.74 -21.70
C SER A 299 -10.24 17.85 -22.36
N LYS A 300 -10.90 16.96 -21.61
CA LYS A 300 -11.87 15.96 -22.08
C LYS A 300 -11.34 15.00 -23.15
N SER A 301 -10.01 14.93 -23.33
CA SER A 301 -9.37 13.97 -24.25
C SER A 301 -9.46 12.53 -23.75
N TYR A 302 -9.69 12.35 -22.44
CA TYR A 302 -9.73 11.05 -21.78
C TYR A 302 -11.09 10.82 -21.13
N LYS A 303 -11.66 9.64 -21.36
CA LYS A 303 -12.76 9.12 -20.56
C LYS A 303 -12.16 8.31 -19.42
N VAL A 304 -12.18 8.88 -18.21
CA VAL A 304 -11.48 8.30 -17.06
C VAL A 304 -12.44 7.77 -15.99
N CYS A 305 -11.99 6.75 -15.28
CA CYS A 305 -12.51 6.38 -13.96
C CYS A 305 -11.34 6.29 -12.99
N MET A 306 -11.48 6.87 -11.80
CA MET A 306 -10.42 6.86 -10.80
C MET A 306 -10.65 5.78 -9.75
N ILE A 307 -9.61 5.13 -9.26
CA ILE A 307 -9.68 4.08 -8.25
C ILE A 307 -8.64 4.39 -7.18
N ALA A 308 -9.05 4.47 -5.92
CA ALA A 308 -8.12 4.41 -4.80
C ALA A 308 -8.14 2.99 -4.21
N GLY A 309 -7.03 2.27 -4.36
CA GLY A 309 -6.80 0.99 -3.69
C GLY A 309 -6.27 1.26 -2.29
N ALA A 310 -7.14 1.21 -1.28
CA ALA A 310 -6.89 1.78 0.04
C ALA A 310 -7.61 1.02 1.16
N ASP A 311 -6.86 0.63 2.19
CA ASP A 311 -7.42 0.18 3.46
C ASP A 311 -7.48 1.31 4.50
N LEU A 312 -8.20 1.06 5.60
CA LEU A 312 -8.38 1.98 6.72
C LEU A 312 -7.48 1.57 7.88
N SER A 313 -8.04 1.35 9.06
CA SER A 313 -7.31 1.21 10.33
C SER A 313 -6.52 -0.09 10.43
N HIS A 314 -5.31 -0.02 10.99
CA HIS A 314 -4.41 -1.14 11.26
C HIS A 314 -4.09 -1.20 12.76
N ILE A 315 -4.72 -2.13 13.49
CA ILE A 315 -4.68 -2.18 14.96
C ILE A 315 -4.26 -3.58 15.44
N GLY A 316 -3.30 -3.65 16.35
CA GLY A 316 -2.90 -4.90 17.02
C GLY A 316 -1.39 -5.13 17.04
N PRO A 317 -0.94 -6.26 17.62
CA PRO A 317 0.48 -6.58 17.81
C PRO A 317 1.35 -6.48 16.57
N ARG A 318 0.83 -6.89 15.40
CA ARG A 318 1.55 -6.79 14.12
C ARG A 318 1.91 -5.37 13.76
N TYR A 319 1.06 -4.41 14.15
CA TYR A 319 1.20 -3.02 13.80
C TYR A 319 1.86 -2.21 14.92
N GLY A 320 2.25 -2.85 16.02
CA GLY A 320 2.97 -2.22 17.14
C GLY A 320 2.11 -1.89 18.36
N ASP A 321 0.86 -2.37 18.42
CA ASP A 321 0.07 -2.27 19.66
C ASP A 321 0.46 -3.37 20.64
N PRO A 322 0.54 -3.11 21.96
CA PRO A 322 1.03 -4.09 22.92
C PRO A 322 0.09 -5.29 23.10
N GLN A 323 -1.19 -5.15 22.75
CA GLN A 323 -2.23 -6.15 22.98
C GLN A 323 -3.17 -6.24 21.78
N PRO A 324 -3.79 -7.42 21.57
CA PRO A 324 -4.87 -7.58 20.59
C PRO A 324 -6.04 -6.61 20.87
N PRO A 325 -6.74 -6.14 19.84
CA PRO A 325 -7.86 -5.24 20.04
C PRO A 325 -9.02 -5.94 20.77
N SER A 326 -9.53 -5.29 21.82
CA SER A 326 -10.73 -5.76 22.52
C SER A 326 -11.99 -5.54 21.68
N ARG A 327 -13.09 -6.22 22.02
CA ARG A 327 -14.40 -5.99 21.35
C ARG A 327 -14.94 -4.57 21.50
N SER A 328 -14.56 -3.85 22.56
CA SER A 328 -14.92 -2.43 22.70
C SER A 328 -14.07 -1.57 21.79
N LEU A 329 -12.76 -1.84 21.69
CA LEU A 329 -11.88 -1.12 20.78
C LEU A 329 -12.28 -1.33 19.32
N LEU A 330 -12.61 -2.55 18.90
CA LEU A 330 -13.07 -2.84 17.53
C LEU A 330 -14.31 -1.99 17.15
N ARG A 331 -15.29 -1.90 18.06
CA ARG A 331 -16.48 -1.05 17.86
C ARG A 331 -16.13 0.44 17.79
N GLN A 332 -15.26 0.92 18.66
CA GLN A 332 -14.78 2.29 18.62
C GLN A 332 -14.08 2.61 17.29
N ILE A 333 -13.19 1.72 16.81
CA ILE A 333 -12.50 1.91 15.54
C ILE A 333 -13.50 1.92 14.37
N ALA A 334 -14.53 1.08 14.41
CA ALA A 334 -15.60 1.11 13.41
C ALA A 334 -16.34 2.44 13.38
N GLU A 335 -16.68 3.01 14.55
CA GLU A 335 -17.32 4.32 14.64
C GLU A 335 -16.42 5.45 14.12
N GLU A 336 -15.13 5.42 14.47
CA GLU A 336 -14.12 6.39 14.00
C GLU A 336 -13.90 6.30 12.48
N ASP A 337 -13.85 5.09 11.93
CA ASP A 337 -13.74 4.83 10.49
C ASP A 337 -14.97 5.30 9.74
N LEU A 338 -16.18 4.95 10.20
CA LEU A 338 -17.43 5.39 9.57
C LEU A 338 -17.59 6.91 9.62
N SER A 339 -17.15 7.57 10.70
CA SER A 339 -17.10 9.02 10.79
C SER A 339 -16.13 9.64 9.77
N THR A 340 -14.96 9.00 9.59
CA THR A 340 -13.96 9.39 8.56
C THR A 340 -14.55 9.22 7.16
N LEU A 341 -15.17 8.07 6.87
CA LEU A 341 -15.82 7.76 5.59
C LEU A 341 -16.99 8.69 5.31
N LYS A 342 -17.70 9.19 6.33
CA LYS A 342 -18.75 10.20 6.13
C LYS A 342 -18.21 11.48 5.48
N GLN A 343 -17.00 11.89 5.83
CA GLN A 343 -16.35 13.04 5.19
C GLN A 343 -16.02 12.73 3.72
N VAL A 344 -15.61 11.49 3.44
CA VAL A 344 -15.33 11.01 2.08
C VAL A 344 -16.61 10.97 1.23
N GLU A 345 -17.74 10.48 1.77
CA GLU A 345 -19.05 10.48 1.09
C GLU A 345 -19.49 11.90 0.71
N GLN A 346 -19.17 12.88 1.56
CA GLN A 346 -19.47 14.30 1.37
C GLN A 346 -18.44 15.02 0.49
N LEU A 347 -17.47 14.30 -0.09
CA LEU A 347 -16.37 14.86 -0.89
C LEU A 347 -15.57 15.95 -0.14
N SER A 348 -15.56 15.89 1.18
CA SER A 348 -14.92 16.87 2.05
C SER A 348 -13.45 16.53 2.22
N LEU A 349 -12.60 16.97 1.28
CA LEU A 349 -11.15 16.76 1.33
C LEU A 349 -10.55 17.24 2.66
N LYS A 350 -10.92 18.46 3.08
CA LYS A 350 -10.45 19.06 4.35
C LYS A 350 -11.00 18.30 5.55
N GLY A 351 -12.26 17.87 5.52
CA GLY A 351 -12.86 17.11 6.60
C GLY A 351 -12.23 15.73 6.78
N PHE A 352 -11.99 15.04 5.67
CA PHE A 352 -11.28 13.76 5.65
C PHE A 352 -9.89 13.89 6.27
N PHE A 353 -9.06 14.81 5.77
CA PHE A 353 -7.70 14.98 6.29
C PHE A 353 -7.68 15.37 7.79
N ARG A 354 -8.56 16.30 8.21
CA ARG A 354 -8.68 16.70 9.62
C ARG A 354 -9.15 15.57 10.53
N SER A 355 -10.01 14.67 10.06
CA SER A 355 -10.50 13.55 10.87
C SER A 355 -9.38 12.61 11.31
N ILE A 356 -8.35 12.49 10.48
CA ILE A 356 -7.14 11.67 10.74
C ILE A 356 -6.11 12.48 11.52
N GLN A 357 -5.95 13.77 11.18
CA GLN A 357 -5.08 14.68 11.92
C GLN A 357 -5.47 14.79 13.40
N LYS A 358 -6.77 14.74 13.71
CA LYS A 358 -7.31 14.85 15.07
C LYS A 358 -6.70 13.82 16.05
N ASP A 359 -6.37 12.62 15.57
CA ASP A 359 -5.77 11.56 16.38
C ASP A 359 -4.31 11.27 16.00
N HIS A 360 -3.67 12.14 15.21
CA HIS A 360 -2.32 11.94 14.66
C HIS A 360 -2.16 10.62 13.88
N ASN A 361 -3.23 10.16 13.24
CA ASN A 361 -3.31 8.84 12.62
C ASN A 361 -2.98 7.69 13.58
N ARG A 362 -3.46 7.76 14.84
CA ARG A 362 -3.34 6.67 15.83
C ARG A 362 -3.80 5.32 15.28
N ARG A 363 -4.77 5.37 14.37
CA ARG A 363 -5.35 4.21 13.70
C ARG A 363 -4.48 3.61 12.60
N ARG A 364 -3.35 4.23 12.26
CA ARG A 364 -2.39 3.77 11.23
C ARG A 364 -3.08 3.51 9.89
N ILE A 365 -3.95 4.43 9.48
CA ILE A 365 -4.62 4.35 8.18
C ILE A 365 -3.56 4.43 7.08
N CYS A 366 -3.46 3.39 6.25
CA CYS A 366 -2.50 3.35 5.14
C CYS A 366 -3.08 4.00 3.87
N GLY A 367 -4.41 4.02 3.74
CA GLY A 367 -5.14 4.57 2.60
C GLY A 367 -5.20 6.10 2.54
N VAL A 368 -4.56 6.83 3.47
CA VAL A 368 -4.71 8.30 3.54
C VAL A 368 -4.26 8.96 2.25
N ALA A 369 -3.08 8.62 1.76
CA ALA A 369 -2.50 9.24 0.57
C ALA A 369 -3.31 8.96 -0.71
N PRO A 370 -3.69 7.71 -1.05
CA PRO A 370 -4.51 7.47 -2.24
C PRO A 370 -5.93 8.04 -2.13
N ILE A 371 -6.60 7.97 -0.96
CA ILE A 371 -7.92 8.58 -0.78
C ILE A 371 -7.84 10.10 -0.89
N TYR A 372 -6.81 10.73 -0.32
CA TYR A 372 -6.59 12.17 -0.45
C TYR A 372 -6.35 12.55 -1.92
N ALA A 373 -5.49 11.84 -2.64
CA ALA A 373 -5.22 12.10 -4.05
C ALA A 373 -6.48 11.96 -4.92
N LEU A 374 -7.29 10.92 -4.66
CA LEU A 374 -8.59 10.75 -5.30
C LEU A 374 -9.51 11.94 -5.02
N LEU A 375 -9.81 12.26 -3.76
CA LEU A 375 -10.70 13.38 -3.41
C LEU A 375 -10.18 14.74 -3.91
N ALA A 376 -8.86 14.91 -3.97
CA ALA A 376 -8.24 16.11 -4.48
C ALA A 376 -8.25 16.19 -6.01
N THR A 377 -8.63 15.15 -6.75
CA THR A 377 -8.60 15.15 -8.23
C THR A 377 -9.96 14.90 -8.85
N LEU A 378 -10.81 14.14 -8.15
CA LEU A 378 -12.11 13.70 -8.60
C LEU A 378 -13.09 14.86 -8.77
N ASP A 379 -13.78 14.86 -9.91
CA ASP A 379 -14.92 15.75 -10.20
C ASP A 379 -16.21 14.93 -10.10
N ALA A 380 -16.69 14.77 -8.86
CA ALA A 380 -17.91 14.06 -8.51
C ALA A 380 -18.84 15.00 -7.72
N SER A 381 -20.12 14.65 -7.71
CA SER A 381 -21.18 15.37 -7.01
C SER A 381 -21.55 14.71 -5.67
N ARG A 382 -21.38 13.39 -5.57
CA ARG A 382 -21.62 12.63 -4.33
C ARG A 382 -20.79 11.36 -4.24
N GLY A 383 -20.48 10.95 -3.02
CA GLY A 383 -19.99 9.62 -2.69
C GLY A 383 -21.05 8.75 -2.01
N LYS A 384 -20.88 7.43 -2.09
CA LYS A 384 -21.74 6.43 -1.42
C LYS A 384 -20.85 5.33 -0.82
N LEU A 385 -21.01 5.08 0.47
CA LEU A 385 -20.47 3.88 1.11
C LEU A 385 -21.27 2.65 0.67
N LEU A 386 -20.57 1.63 0.15
CA LEU A 386 -21.18 0.39 -0.35
C LEU A 386 -21.04 -0.73 0.68
N LYS A 387 -19.83 -0.90 1.23
CA LYS A 387 -19.54 -1.87 2.28
C LYS A 387 -18.41 -1.35 3.16
N TYR A 388 -18.49 -1.67 4.45
CA TYR A 388 -17.41 -1.52 5.43
C TYR A 388 -17.22 -2.87 6.11
N ASP A 389 -15.99 -3.23 6.42
CA ASP A 389 -15.68 -4.44 7.16
C ASP A 389 -14.41 -4.32 8.00
N GLN A 390 -14.24 -5.26 8.93
CA GLN A 390 -13.05 -5.44 9.76
C GLN A 390 -12.61 -6.90 9.69
N SER A 391 -11.38 -7.15 9.21
CA SER A 391 -10.79 -8.48 9.25
C SER A 391 -9.84 -8.60 10.44
N LEU A 392 -10.07 -9.60 11.29
CA LEU A 392 -9.18 -9.96 12.39
C LEU A 392 -8.37 -11.18 11.99
N ASP A 393 -7.05 -11.02 11.88
CA ASP A 393 -6.13 -12.12 11.65
C ASP A 393 -5.90 -12.88 12.97
N PRO A 394 -6.30 -14.16 13.07
CA PRO A 394 -6.13 -14.93 14.29
C PRO A 394 -4.67 -15.23 14.62
N VAL A 395 -3.78 -15.29 13.62
CA VAL A 395 -2.36 -15.61 13.81
C VAL A 395 -1.63 -14.40 14.40
N THR A 396 -1.79 -13.25 13.76
CA THR A 396 -1.12 -12.02 14.22
C THR A 396 -1.92 -11.27 15.29
N ARG A 397 -3.13 -11.75 15.60
CA ARG A 397 -4.08 -11.15 16.56
C ARG A 397 -4.30 -9.66 16.31
N SER A 398 -4.29 -9.27 15.03
CA SER A 398 -4.33 -7.89 14.57
C SER A 398 -5.48 -7.70 13.57
N MET A 399 -6.03 -6.50 13.53
CA MET A 399 -7.19 -6.13 12.73
C MET A 399 -6.83 -5.12 11.66
N VAL A 400 -7.39 -5.31 10.47
CA VAL A 400 -7.40 -4.32 9.39
C VAL A 400 -8.85 -4.03 9.02
N SER A 401 -9.21 -2.75 8.94
CA SER A 401 -10.51 -2.32 8.43
C SER A 401 -10.39 -1.80 7.01
N PHE A 402 -11.47 -1.93 6.23
CA PHE A 402 -11.49 -1.53 4.83
C PHE A 402 -12.93 -1.25 4.40
N ALA A 403 -13.07 -0.52 3.28
CA ALA A 403 -14.36 -0.14 2.76
C ALA A 403 -14.36 -0.08 1.24
N SER A 404 -15.56 -0.19 0.69
CA SER A 404 -15.84 0.03 -0.72
C SER A 404 -16.77 1.22 -0.86
N MET A 405 -16.41 2.16 -1.75
CA MET A 405 -17.18 3.36 -2.02
C MET A 405 -17.27 3.63 -3.52
N ALA A 406 -18.35 4.28 -3.94
CA ALA A 406 -18.52 4.77 -5.31
C ALA A 406 -18.84 6.26 -5.34
N PHE A 407 -18.42 6.93 -6.41
CA PHE A 407 -18.57 8.37 -6.60
C PHE A 407 -19.16 8.70 -7.97
N TYR A 408 -20.11 9.63 -8.01
CA TYR A 408 -20.95 9.93 -9.17
C TYR A 408 -20.97 11.41 -9.53
#